data_AF-A0A953QM65-F1
#
_entry.id   AF-A0A953QM65-F1
#
_cell.length_a   1.000
_cell.length_b   1.000
_cell.length_c   1.000
_cell.angle_alpha   90.00
_cell.angle_beta   90.00
_cell.angle_gamma   90.00
#
_symmetry.space_group_name_H-M   'P 1'
#
loop_
_entity.id
_entity.type
_entity.pdbx_description
1 polymer ?
#
loop_
_entity_poly.entity_id
_entity_poly.type
_entity_poly.pdbx_seq_one_letter_code
_entity_poly.pdbx_strand_id
1 'polypeptide(L)'
;MRFVVFFAACSLQAQLIPPGQPLPQTDAPPVVFLNGFELNCAGASFANTFGIADQVLASAGRVSVFFNYCATASANSSIEDLGDAFGTFLGGLQYTNGKPVDQVDCVAYSMGGLILRSYLSGKRTAPRTFNPPGVTHIRKVVFLATPHFGTGIPLGLPFSTGLTGELSSGSRFLFDLATWNQGADDLHGVDAIAAIGNGGTGLATRQGFDDGVAALTSASLGFYAAGRTRVLPFCHTDAGGLLSTFGFCPSNARGIARIDSPAHPTAQIIVSFFSGTADWQNVGTAAEQDPLLSVNGGLDVVMRDSGDADLKIDTAGAMGASQSKTLNAAASAYTDMFAAGPVTITAIAAMTRADAQINLPPAVYKALVVKPGPAITGIVPAAALLFPLGAAPGEIISIYGNGLSGAQPTINGNAMQIYFASDTLINAVVPENASGYVPLAIQNGAGKTSVNLLIATAAPAIFTSDQSGTGEAAALDATTGLLVDAAHPLRAGDYVALFLTGLGATTRINGLDVANQQPTVTIGGKDCPVTYAGRVPGIAGLDQINCIVPDSGGPQSAAKVVVISVNRVSNAVSVAIQ
;
A
#
# COMPACT_ATOMS: atom_id res chain seq x y z
N MET A 1 43.21 34.23 -31.62
CA MET A 1 42.10 33.36 -32.06
C MET A 1 41.67 32.49 -30.88
N ARG A 2 40.54 32.81 -30.25
CA ARG A 2 39.90 31.97 -29.23
C ARG A 2 38.92 31.04 -29.96
N PHE A 3 39.16 29.74 -29.89
CA PHE A 3 38.20 28.75 -30.38
C PHE A 3 37.03 28.67 -29.39
N VAL A 4 35.86 29.10 -29.85
CA VAL A 4 34.58 28.83 -29.20
C VAL A 4 34.14 27.45 -29.67
N VAL A 5 34.14 26.47 -28.76
CA VAL A 5 33.53 25.17 -29.00
C VAL A 5 32.03 25.33 -28.76
N PHE A 6 31.26 25.31 -29.85
CA PHE A 6 29.81 25.15 -29.77
C PHE A 6 29.52 23.72 -29.28
N PHE A 7 28.98 23.58 -28.07
CA PHE A 7 28.22 22.40 -27.73
C PHE A 7 26.98 22.39 -28.63
N ALA A 8 26.92 21.45 -29.56
CA ALA A 8 25.70 21.15 -30.27
C ALA A 8 24.69 20.65 -29.23
N ALA A 9 23.66 21.45 -28.94
CA ALA A 9 22.48 20.98 -28.25
C ALA A 9 21.89 19.84 -29.11
N CYS A 10 22.11 18.60 -28.68
CA CYS A 10 21.43 17.46 -29.28
C CYS A 10 19.93 17.70 -29.07
N SER A 11 19.18 17.88 -30.14
CA SER A 11 17.73 17.98 -30.10
C SER A 11 17.18 16.70 -29.48
N LEU A 12 16.71 16.77 -28.24
CA LEU A 12 15.99 15.68 -27.57
C LEU A 12 14.71 15.39 -28.37
N GLN A 13 14.79 14.42 -29.28
CA GLN A 13 13.61 13.82 -29.89
C GLN A 13 12.80 13.09 -28.80
N ALA A 14 11.49 13.01 -28.98
CA ALA A 14 10.54 12.42 -28.02
C ALA A 14 11.08 11.17 -27.32
N GLN A 15 11.04 11.15 -25.98
CA GLN A 15 11.69 10.14 -25.14
C GLN A 15 10.76 9.00 -24.72
N LEU A 16 9.63 8.84 -25.41
CA LEU A 16 8.83 7.62 -25.33
C LEU A 16 9.59 6.50 -26.04
N ILE A 17 10.19 5.61 -25.26
CA ILE A 17 10.91 4.46 -25.79
C ILE A 17 9.90 3.35 -26.12
N PRO A 18 9.91 2.81 -27.35
CA PRO A 18 9.03 1.70 -27.70
C PRO A 18 9.26 0.49 -26.77
N PRO A 19 8.20 -0.23 -26.38
CA PRO A 19 8.33 -1.46 -25.61
C PRO A 19 9.32 -2.44 -26.24
N GLY A 20 10.16 -3.05 -25.41
CA GLY A 20 11.19 -4.02 -25.83
C GLY A 20 12.48 -3.41 -26.38
N GLN A 21 12.58 -2.08 -26.50
CA GLN A 21 13.85 -1.41 -26.81
C GLN A 21 14.64 -1.11 -25.53
N PRO A 22 15.99 -1.21 -25.55
CA PRO A 22 16.80 -0.84 -24.40
C PRO A 22 16.64 0.64 -24.01
N LEU A 23 16.56 0.90 -22.71
CA LEU A 23 16.37 2.24 -22.15
C LEU A 23 17.72 2.94 -21.95
N PRO A 24 17.87 4.23 -22.25
CA PRO A 24 19.08 4.96 -21.85
C PRO A 24 19.13 5.04 -20.31
N GLN A 25 20.32 4.83 -19.74
CA GLN A 25 20.51 4.97 -18.30
C GLN A 25 20.66 6.46 -17.95
N THR A 26 19.81 6.92 -17.03
CA THR A 26 19.80 8.30 -16.49
C THR A 26 19.95 8.28 -14.97
N ASP A 27 20.15 9.44 -14.34
CA ASP A 27 20.22 9.54 -12.87
C ASP A 27 18.87 9.28 -12.19
N ALA A 28 17.77 9.44 -12.94
CA ALA A 28 16.41 9.13 -12.50
C ALA A 28 15.93 7.76 -13.01
N PRO A 29 15.10 7.03 -12.26
CA PRO A 29 14.43 5.83 -12.77
C PRO A 29 13.54 6.15 -13.99
N PRO A 30 13.42 5.22 -14.95
CA PRO A 30 12.44 5.35 -16.04
C PRO A 30 11.01 5.33 -15.49
N VAL A 31 10.10 5.98 -16.20
CA VAL A 31 8.68 6.08 -15.84
C VAL A 31 7.85 5.20 -16.76
N VAL A 32 7.15 4.23 -16.18
CA VAL A 32 6.24 3.34 -16.91
C VAL A 32 4.81 3.86 -16.82
N PHE A 33 4.18 4.08 -17.96
CA PHE A 33 2.79 4.52 -18.07
C PHE A 33 1.87 3.35 -18.39
N LEU A 34 0.75 3.24 -17.67
CA LEU A 34 -0.28 2.20 -17.87
C LEU A 34 -1.61 2.87 -18.23
N ASN A 35 -2.15 2.56 -19.41
CA ASN A 35 -3.43 3.12 -19.86
C ASN A 35 -4.63 2.52 -19.13
N GLY A 36 -5.74 3.27 -19.18
CA GLY A 36 -7.05 2.89 -18.65
C GLY A 36 -7.81 1.97 -19.57
N PHE A 37 -9.03 1.59 -19.17
CA PHE A 37 -9.92 0.76 -19.99
C PHE A 37 -10.26 1.44 -21.33
N GLU A 38 -10.14 0.67 -22.41
CA GLU A 38 -10.43 1.04 -23.80
C GLU A 38 -11.58 0.18 -24.32
N LEU A 39 -12.63 0.82 -24.83
CA LEU A 39 -13.78 0.12 -25.44
C LEU A 39 -13.41 -0.61 -26.73
N ASN A 40 -12.44 -0.07 -27.46
CA ASN A 40 -11.80 -0.73 -28.57
C ASN A 40 -10.29 -0.44 -28.52
N CYS A 41 -9.47 -1.43 -28.85
CA CYS A 41 -8.03 -1.29 -28.80
C CYS A 41 -7.43 -0.60 -30.04
N ALA A 42 -8.25 -0.21 -31.03
CA ALA A 42 -7.76 0.38 -32.29
C ALA A 42 -7.18 1.79 -32.10
N GLY A 43 -7.66 2.53 -31.09
CA GLY A 43 -7.18 3.88 -30.77
C GLY A 43 -6.19 3.95 -29.61
N ALA A 44 -5.85 2.83 -28.98
CA ALA A 44 -5.04 2.80 -27.76
C ALA A 44 -3.59 3.24 -28.05
N SER A 45 -3.23 4.44 -27.62
CA SER A 45 -1.88 4.99 -27.77
C SER A 45 -1.50 5.87 -26.58
N PHE A 46 -0.19 6.07 -26.39
CA PHE A 46 0.33 6.95 -25.35
C PHE A 46 -0.23 8.36 -25.50
N ALA A 47 -0.16 8.95 -26.70
CA ALA A 47 -0.60 10.33 -26.93
C ALA A 47 -2.11 10.52 -26.73
N ASN A 48 -2.93 9.51 -27.06
CA ASN A 48 -4.37 9.58 -26.82
C ASN A 48 -4.72 9.50 -25.32
N THR A 49 -3.94 8.76 -24.54
CA THR A 49 -4.18 8.59 -23.09
C THR A 49 -3.55 9.72 -22.27
N PHE A 50 -2.29 10.04 -22.55
CA PHE A 50 -1.42 10.86 -21.71
C PHE A 50 -0.97 12.17 -22.36
N GLY A 51 -1.35 12.42 -23.61
CA GLY A 51 -0.97 13.63 -24.34
C GLY A 51 0.56 13.75 -24.48
N ILE A 52 1.13 14.85 -24.01
CA ILE A 52 2.57 15.17 -24.11
C ILE A 52 3.36 14.83 -22.84
N ALA A 53 2.87 13.92 -22.00
CA ALA A 53 3.48 13.59 -20.70
C ALA A 53 4.96 13.13 -20.83
N ASP A 54 5.32 12.44 -21.90
CA ASP A 54 6.68 12.02 -22.20
C ASP A 54 7.61 13.22 -22.44
N GLN A 55 7.13 14.25 -23.13
CA GLN A 55 7.89 15.48 -23.38
C GLN A 55 8.11 16.27 -22.09
N VAL A 56 7.09 16.33 -21.22
CA VAL A 56 7.22 16.97 -19.90
C VAL A 56 8.27 16.24 -19.06
N LEU A 57 8.22 14.91 -18.99
CA LEU A 57 9.18 14.11 -18.23
C LEU A 57 10.59 14.13 -18.82
N ALA A 58 10.72 14.16 -20.14
CA ALA A 58 12.00 14.31 -20.82
C ALA A 58 12.70 15.62 -20.40
N SER A 59 11.93 16.71 -20.30
CA SER A 59 12.45 18.00 -19.82
C SER A 59 12.90 17.95 -18.35
N ALA A 60 12.38 17.01 -17.57
CA ALA A 60 12.78 16.71 -16.19
C ALA A 60 13.85 15.59 -16.10
N GLY A 61 14.47 15.21 -17.23
CA GLY A 61 15.56 14.22 -17.27
C GLY A 61 15.11 12.76 -17.12
N ARG A 62 13.87 12.44 -17.49
CA ARG A 62 13.28 11.10 -17.30
C ARG A 62 12.85 10.44 -18.60
N VAL A 63 13.10 9.15 -18.69
CA VAL A 63 12.69 8.28 -19.80
C VAL A 63 11.26 7.81 -19.57
N SER A 64 10.43 7.81 -20.61
CA SER A 64 9.07 7.27 -20.55
C SER A 64 8.96 5.96 -21.34
N VAL A 65 8.23 5.00 -20.80
CA VAL A 65 7.89 3.74 -21.47
C VAL A 65 6.40 3.49 -21.29
N PHE A 66 5.75 2.88 -22.28
CA PHE A 66 4.31 2.68 -22.28
C PHE A 66 3.95 1.19 -22.22
N PHE A 67 3.31 0.78 -21.13
CA PHE A 67 2.62 -0.49 -21.06
C PHE A 67 1.20 -0.32 -21.59
N ASN A 68 1.02 -0.66 -22.87
CA ASN A 68 -0.30 -0.67 -23.49
C ASN A 68 -0.97 -2.02 -23.27
N TYR A 69 -1.91 -2.11 -22.34
CA TYR A 69 -2.56 -3.39 -22.05
C TYR A 69 -3.30 -3.95 -23.29
N CYS A 70 -3.74 -3.10 -24.22
CA CYS A 70 -4.37 -3.53 -25.47
C CYS A 70 -3.42 -4.28 -26.42
N ALA A 71 -2.11 -4.11 -26.27
CA ALA A 71 -1.12 -4.88 -27.03
C ALA A 71 -0.83 -6.25 -26.39
N THR A 72 -1.23 -6.44 -25.13
CA THR A 72 -0.98 -7.66 -24.35
C THR A 72 -2.25 -8.47 -24.07
N ALA A 73 -3.41 -7.83 -24.09
CA ALA A 73 -4.70 -8.43 -23.76
C ALA A 73 -5.23 -9.33 -24.88
N SER A 74 -5.77 -10.47 -24.48
CA SER A 74 -6.67 -11.26 -25.30
C SER A 74 -8.12 -10.82 -25.04
N ALA A 75 -9.07 -11.23 -25.90
CA ALA A 75 -10.49 -10.91 -25.74
C ALA A 75 -11.10 -11.34 -24.38
N ASN A 76 -10.44 -12.28 -23.67
CA ASN A 76 -10.90 -12.84 -22.40
C ASN A 76 -9.96 -12.54 -21.22
N SER A 77 -8.96 -11.67 -21.38
CA SER A 77 -8.02 -11.37 -20.30
C SER A 77 -8.72 -10.74 -19.09
N SER A 78 -8.41 -11.24 -17.90
CA SER A 78 -8.73 -10.63 -16.60
C SER A 78 -7.71 -9.55 -16.22
N ILE A 79 -8.01 -8.73 -15.22
CA ILE A 79 -7.05 -7.77 -14.66
C ILE A 79 -5.90 -8.51 -13.95
N GLU A 80 -6.13 -9.71 -13.43
CA GLU A 80 -5.09 -10.64 -12.97
C GLU A 80 -4.10 -10.99 -14.07
N ASP A 81 -4.59 -11.45 -15.23
CA ASP A 81 -3.73 -11.79 -16.37
C ASP A 81 -2.91 -10.57 -16.83
N LEU A 82 -3.51 -9.38 -16.79
CA LEU A 82 -2.83 -8.14 -17.13
C LEU A 82 -1.79 -7.74 -16.07
N GLY A 83 -2.03 -8.04 -14.79
CA GLY A 83 -1.06 -7.86 -13.71
C GLY A 83 0.18 -8.75 -13.90
N ASP A 84 -0.02 -10.02 -14.27
CA ASP A 84 1.08 -10.93 -14.61
C ASP A 84 1.84 -10.46 -15.87
N ALA A 85 1.12 -9.99 -16.89
CA ALA A 85 1.72 -9.42 -18.09
C ALA A 85 2.54 -8.15 -17.77
N PHE A 86 2.05 -7.30 -16.86
CA PHE A 86 2.75 -6.12 -16.39
C PHE A 86 4.03 -6.49 -15.62
N GLY A 87 3.98 -7.50 -14.75
CA GLY A 87 5.18 -8.02 -14.08
C GLY A 87 6.22 -8.56 -15.07
N THR A 88 5.77 -9.29 -16.09
CA THR A 88 6.64 -9.79 -17.18
C THR A 88 7.25 -8.63 -17.97
N PHE A 89 6.47 -7.59 -18.26
CA PHE A 89 6.95 -6.39 -18.91
C PHE A 89 8.05 -5.69 -18.11
N LEU A 90 7.86 -5.50 -16.80
CA LEU A 90 8.87 -4.90 -15.92
C LEU A 90 10.16 -5.74 -15.88
N GLY A 91 10.04 -7.06 -15.71
CA GLY A 91 11.20 -7.96 -15.69
C GLY A 91 11.97 -8.04 -17.02
N GLY A 92 11.34 -7.65 -18.14
CA GLY A 92 11.98 -7.58 -19.45
C GLY A 92 12.72 -6.27 -19.75
N LEU A 93 12.60 -5.25 -18.90
CA LEU A 93 13.24 -3.95 -19.14
C LEU A 93 14.75 -4.04 -18.94
N GLN A 94 15.50 -3.49 -19.89
CA GLN A 94 16.96 -3.43 -19.86
C GLN A 94 17.46 -2.04 -20.25
N TYR A 95 18.58 -1.63 -19.67
CA TYR A 95 19.30 -0.45 -20.11
C TYR A 95 20.12 -0.72 -21.37
N THR A 96 20.53 0.33 -22.09
CA THR A 96 21.39 0.25 -23.28
C THR A 96 22.75 -0.42 -23.03
N ASN A 97 23.19 -0.51 -21.77
CA ASN A 97 24.37 -1.26 -21.36
C ASN A 97 24.12 -2.75 -21.09
N GLY A 98 22.90 -3.24 -21.33
CA GLY A 98 22.49 -4.64 -21.16
C GLY A 98 22.14 -5.03 -19.71
N LYS A 99 22.19 -4.11 -18.74
CA LYS A 99 21.78 -4.40 -17.36
C LYS A 99 20.25 -4.38 -17.21
N PRO A 100 19.67 -5.21 -16.34
CA PRO A 100 18.26 -5.10 -15.99
C PRO A 100 17.94 -3.74 -15.35
N VAL A 101 16.70 -3.32 -15.50
CA VAL A 101 16.16 -2.12 -14.84
C VAL A 101 15.60 -2.54 -13.49
N ASP A 102 16.36 -2.29 -12.42
CA ASP A 102 15.99 -2.75 -11.07
C ASP A 102 14.85 -1.96 -10.43
N GLN A 103 14.67 -0.69 -10.81
CA GLN A 103 13.62 0.19 -10.32
C GLN A 103 13.00 1.06 -11.42
N VAL A 104 11.69 1.24 -11.34
CA VAL A 104 10.91 2.18 -12.15
C VAL A 104 10.03 3.07 -11.26
N ASP A 105 9.62 4.22 -11.78
CA ASP A 105 8.44 4.95 -11.29
C ASP A 105 7.24 4.61 -12.21
N CYS A 106 6.01 4.71 -11.74
CA CYS A 106 4.83 4.43 -12.57
C CYS A 106 3.76 5.53 -12.53
N VAL A 107 3.13 5.76 -13.68
CA VAL A 107 1.89 6.54 -13.78
C VAL A 107 0.80 5.61 -14.29
N ALA A 108 -0.23 5.40 -13.50
CA ALA A 108 -1.27 4.42 -13.82
C ALA A 108 -2.63 5.11 -13.87
N TYR A 109 -3.29 5.09 -15.03
CA TYR A 109 -4.57 5.76 -15.25
C TYR A 109 -5.72 4.77 -15.24
N SER A 110 -6.81 5.09 -14.52
CA SER A 110 -8.05 4.30 -14.52
C SER A 110 -7.77 2.82 -14.20
N MET A 111 -8.24 1.88 -15.04
CA MET A 111 -7.96 0.43 -14.93
C MET A 111 -6.46 0.10 -14.84
N GLY A 112 -5.57 0.90 -15.43
CA GLY A 112 -4.12 0.71 -15.33
C GLY A 112 -3.63 0.68 -13.88
N GLY A 113 -4.27 1.43 -12.98
CA GLY A 113 -3.95 1.38 -11.55
C GLY A 113 -4.37 0.07 -10.88
N LEU A 114 -5.44 -0.56 -11.36
CA LEU A 114 -5.87 -1.88 -10.88
C LEU A 114 -4.97 -3.00 -11.41
N ILE A 115 -4.48 -2.89 -12.65
CA ILE A 115 -3.43 -3.77 -13.19
C ILE A 115 -2.18 -3.71 -12.30
N LEU A 116 -1.74 -2.50 -11.94
CA LEU A 116 -0.59 -2.30 -11.07
C LEU A 116 -0.80 -2.90 -9.67
N ARG A 117 -1.97 -2.68 -9.05
CA ARG A 117 -2.31 -3.30 -7.75
C ARG A 117 -2.41 -4.82 -7.83
N SER A 118 -2.93 -5.34 -8.93
CA SER A 118 -2.98 -6.77 -9.23
C SER A 118 -1.57 -7.37 -9.28
N TYR A 119 -0.62 -6.70 -9.95
CA TYR A 119 0.79 -7.07 -9.92
C TYR A 119 1.40 -7.03 -8.51
N LEU A 120 1.22 -5.93 -7.77
CA LEU A 120 1.83 -5.75 -6.44
C LEU A 120 1.37 -6.80 -5.42
N SER A 121 0.09 -7.18 -5.48
CA SER A 121 -0.50 -8.24 -4.66
C SER A 121 -0.27 -9.63 -5.26
N GLY A 122 0.10 -9.73 -6.54
CA GLY A 122 0.15 -10.98 -7.28
C GLY A 122 -1.17 -11.73 -7.31
N LYS A 123 -2.29 -10.97 -7.38
CA LYS A 123 -3.66 -11.50 -7.36
C LYS A 123 -3.85 -12.58 -8.43
N ARG A 124 -4.50 -13.68 -8.06
CA ARG A 124 -4.88 -14.79 -8.95
C ARG A 124 -6.39 -14.83 -9.11
N THR A 125 -6.89 -15.38 -10.21
CA THR A 125 -8.33 -15.44 -10.50
C THR A 125 -9.14 -16.20 -9.44
N ALA A 126 -8.51 -17.15 -8.74
CA ALA A 126 -9.12 -17.79 -7.58
C ALA A 126 -9.31 -16.80 -6.41
N PRO A 127 -10.46 -16.81 -5.71
CA PRO A 127 -10.71 -15.90 -4.60
C PRO A 127 -9.65 -16.00 -3.49
N ARG A 128 -9.27 -14.86 -2.90
CA ARG A 128 -8.29 -14.75 -1.80
C ARG A 128 -6.91 -15.36 -2.08
N THR A 129 -6.60 -15.59 -3.36
CA THR A 129 -5.35 -16.25 -3.76
C THR A 129 -4.41 -15.22 -4.36
N PHE A 130 -3.20 -15.18 -3.84
CA PHE A 130 -2.18 -14.17 -4.14
C PHE A 130 -0.81 -14.83 -4.22
N ASN A 131 0.05 -14.27 -5.05
CA ASN A 131 1.46 -14.64 -5.18
C ASN A 131 2.27 -13.37 -5.45
N PRO A 132 2.40 -12.49 -4.43
CA PRO A 132 3.03 -11.19 -4.59
C PRO A 132 4.51 -11.37 -5.00
N PRO A 133 5.07 -10.45 -5.80
CA PRO A 133 6.45 -10.53 -6.23
C PRO A 133 7.39 -10.35 -5.03
N GLY A 134 8.48 -11.10 -4.97
CA GLY A 134 9.48 -10.97 -3.88
C GLY A 134 10.18 -9.61 -3.85
N VAL A 135 10.23 -8.92 -4.99
CA VAL A 135 10.69 -7.52 -5.14
C VAL A 135 9.72 -6.83 -6.10
N THR A 136 9.22 -5.65 -5.72
CA THR A 136 8.18 -4.95 -6.49
C THR A 136 8.70 -4.24 -7.74
N HIS A 137 10.01 -3.98 -7.87
CA HIS A 137 10.63 -3.15 -8.91
C HIS A 137 10.08 -1.71 -9.07
N ILE A 138 9.07 -1.32 -8.28
CA ILE A 138 8.40 -0.02 -8.37
C ILE A 138 8.78 0.80 -7.15
N ARG A 139 9.36 1.98 -7.41
CA ARG A 139 9.78 2.92 -6.37
C ARG A 139 8.65 3.87 -5.98
N LYS A 140 8.02 4.52 -6.96
CA LYS A 140 6.94 5.50 -6.77
C LYS A 140 5.81 5.30 -7.77
N VAL A 141 4.57 5.58 -7.36
CA VAL A 141 3.40 5.53 -8.24
C VAL A 141 2.52 6.77 -8.12
N VAL A 142 2.07 7.29 -9.26
CA VAL A 142 0.97 8.25 -9.34
C VAL A 142 -0.24 7.54 -9.97
N PHE A 143 -1.30 7.34 -9.19
CA PHE A 143 -2.58 6.87 -9.68
C PHE A 143 -3.41 8.05 -10.20
N LEU A 144 -3.92 7.94 -11.41
CA LEU A 144 -4.76 8.95 -12.04
C LEU A 144 -6.17 8.38 -12.20
N ALA A 145 -7.12 8.91 -11.44
CA ALA A 145 -8.52 8.46 -11.50
C ALA A 145 -8.70 6.93 -11.47
N THR A 146 -7.87 6.21 -10.73
CA THR A 146 -7.99 4.76 -10.60
C THR A 146 -9.20 4.45 -9.74
N PRO A 147 -10.20 3.69 -10.24
CA PRO A 147 -11.35 3.29 -9.42
C PRO A 147 -10.94 2.14 -8.49
N HIS A 148 -10.23 2.44 -7.40
CA HIS A 148 -9.69 1.44 -6.47
C HIS A 148 -10.76 0.52 -5.86
N PHE A 149 -11.99 1.01 -5.77
CA PHE A 149 -13.19 0.27 -5.32
C PHE A 149 -14.30 0.27 -6.39
N GLY A 150 -13.88 0.38 -7.64
CA GLY A 150 -14.73 0.20 -8.82
C GLY A 150 -15.52 1.42 -9.22
N THR A 151 -16.30 1.23 -10.28
CA THR A 151 -17.25 2.22 -10.80
C THR A 151 -18.68 1.71 -10.66
N GLY A 152 -19.58 2.61 -10.24
CA GLY A 152 -21.02 2.36 -10.22
C GLY A 152 -21.69 2.54 -11.59
N ILE A 153 -20.94 2.91 -12.62
CA ILE A 153 -21.46 3.06 -13.98
C ILE A 153 -21.53 1.69 -14.64
N PRO A 154 -22.67 1.30 -15.22
CA PRO A 154 -22.75 0.12 -16.06
C PRO A 154 -21.87 0.35 -17.30
N LEU A 155 -20.64 -0.17 -17.29
CA LEU A 155 -19.73 -0.14 -18.45
C LEU A 155 -20.23 -1.05 -19.60
N GLY A 156 -21.38 -1.72 -19.42
CA GLY A 156 -21.99 -2.67 -20.35
C GLY A 156 -22.84 -2.04 -21.45
N LEU A 157 -22.19 -1.51 -22.48
CA LEU A 157 -22.63 -1.75 -23.87
C LEU A 157 -22.15 -3.19 -24.27
N PRO A 158 -22.54 -3.83 -25.40
CA PRO A 158 -22.64 -5.30 -25.56
C PRO A 158 -21.32 -6.11 -25.60
N PHE A 159 -20.25 -5.61 -24.98
CA PHE A 159 -18.98 -6.27 -24.76
C PHE A 159 -18.75 -6.48 -23.26
N SER A 160 -19.54 -7.38 -22.65
CA SER A 160 -19.25 -7.85 -21.29
C SER A 160 -18.02 -8.76 -21.33
N THR A 161 -16.84 -8.17 -21.38
CA THR A 161 -15.57 -8.86 -21.15
C THR A 161 -15.37 -9.04 -19.64
N GLY A 162 -14.58 -10.03 -19.22
CA GLY A 162 -14.25 -10.27 -17.81
C GLY A 162 -13.79 -9.00 -17.07
N LEU A 163 -13.06 -8.12 -17.77
CA LEU A 163 -12.57 -6.83 -17.28
C LEU A 163 -13.69 -5.93 -16.73
N THR A 164 -14.82 -5.81 -17.42
CA THR A 164 -15.91 -4.92 -16.99
C THR A 164 -16.58 -5.40 -15.69
N GLY A 165 -16.61 -6.72 -15.47
CA GLY A 165 -17.10 -7.30 -14.21
C GLY A 165 -16.15 -7.01 -13.05
N GLU A 166 -14.84 -7.05 -13.28
CA GLU A 166 -13.82 -6.77 -12.26
C GLU A 166 -13.76 -5.28 -11.90
N LEU A 167 -14.01 -4.39 -12.85
CA LEU A 167 -14.08 -2.93 -12.65
C LEU A 167 -15.34 -2.47 -11.90
N SER A 168 -16.39 -3.28 -11.85
CA SER A 168 -17.67 -2.90 -11.25
C SER A 168 -17.54 -2.79 -9.73
N SER A 169 -18.10 -1.75 -9.12
CA SER A 169 -18.15 -1.65 -7.66
C SER A 169 -18.85 -2.88 -7.04
N GLY A 170 -18.28 -3.39 -5.95
CA GLY A 170 -18.72 -4.64 -5.33
C GLY A 170 -18.29 -5.92 -6.06
N SER A 171 -17.31 -5.84 -6.97
CA SER A 171 -16.69 -7.02 -7.57
C SER A 171 -15.81 -7.74 -6.56
N ARG A 172 -15.71 -9.07 -6.71
CA ARG A 172 -14.83 -9.87 -5.86
C ARG A 172 -13.35 -9.51 -6.02
N PHE A 173 -12.95 -9.18 -7.24
CA PHE A 173 -11.59 -8.76 -7.56
C PHE A 173 -11.16 -7.56 -6.71
N LEU A 174 -11.99 -6.51 -6.64
CA LEU A 174 -11.69 -5.29 -5.89
C LEU A 174 -11.66 -5.54 -4.38
N PHE A 175 -12.59 -6.34 -3.86
CA PHE A 175 -12.58 -6.71 -2.44
C PHE A 175 -11.29 -7.47 -2.07
N ASP A 176 -10.90 -8.45 -2.88
CA ASP A 176 -9.68 -9.20 -2.66
C ASP A 176 -8.44 -8.29 -2.75
N LEU A 177 -8.36 -7.39 -3.73
CA LEU A 177 -7.27 -6.40 -3.79
C LEU A 177 -7.22 -5.51 -2.53
N ALA A 178 -8.37 -5.07 -2.02
CA ALA A 178 -8.41 -4.21 -0.84
C ALA A 178 -8.05 -4.92 0.47
N THR A 179 -7.98 -6.26 0.46
CA THR A 179 -7.80 -7.07 1.67
C THR A 179 -6.64 -8.06 1.59
N TRP A 180 -5.77 -7.92 0.58
CA TRP A 180 -4.73 -8.91 0.29
C TRP A 180 -3.76 -9.11 1.45
N ASN A 181 -3.22 -8.07 2.07
CA ASN A 181 -2.26 -8.21 3.17
C ASN A 181 -2.95 -7.89 4.50
N GLN A 182 -3.22 -8.92 5.30
CA GLN A 182 -3.81 -8.80 6.64
C GLN A 182 -5.17 -8.07 6.68
N GLY A 183 -5.98 -8.21 5.63
CA GLY A 183 -7.27 -7.51 5.52
C GLY A 183 -7.15 -6.05 5.08
N ALA A 184 -5.98 -5.62 4.61
CA ALA A 184 -5.73 -4.29 4.06
C ALA A 184 -4.95 -4.38 2.73
N ASP A 185 -4.74 -3.21 2.11
CA ASP A 185 -3.85 -3.02 0.98
C ASP A 185 -2.83 -1.93 1.30
N ASP A 186 -1.59 -2.33 1.56
CA ASP A 186 -0.46 -1.45 1.85
C ASP A 186 0.36 -1.12 0.59
N LEU A 187 -0.16 -1.45 -0.60
CA LEU A 187 0.53 -1.32 -1.89
C LEU A 187 1.92 -1.96 -1.89
N HIS A 188 2.13 -2.98 -1.06
CA HIS A 188 3.41 -3.65 -0.89
C HIS A 188 4.56 -2.68 -0.57
N GLY A 189 4.25 -1.57 0.12
CA GLY A 189 5.23 -0.56 0.53
C GLY A 189 5.65 0.46 -0.52
N VAL A 190 5.06 0.42 -1.72
CA VAL A 190 5.36 1.39 -2.78
C VAL A 190 4.90 2.79 -2.35
N ASP A 191 5.72 3.83 -2.56
CA ASP A 191 5.38 5.22 -2.25
C ASP A 191 4.39 5.76 -3.29
N ALA A 192 3.14 5.94 -2.88
CA ALA A 192 2.05 6.24 -3.80
C ALA A 192 1.32 7.55 -3.47
N ILE A 193 0.85 8.21 -4.52
CA ILE A 193 -0.13 9.30 -4.46
C ILE A 193 -1.21 9.10 -5.52
N ALA A 194 -2.36 9.75 -5.33
CA ALA A 194 -3.44 9.79 -6.30
C ALA A 194 -3.82 11.22 -6.70
N ALA A 195 -4.06 11.42 -7.99
CA ALA A 195 -4.79 12.56 -8.51
C ALA A 195 -6.15 12.06 -9.03
N ILE A 196 -7.24 12.59 -8.47
CA ILE A 196 -8.61 12.13 -8.75
C ILE A 196 -9.47 13.29 -9.25
N GLY A 197 -10.45 13.00 -10.11
CA GLY A 197 -11.27 14.04 -10.74
C GLY A 197 -12.58 14.28 -10.00
N ASN A 198 -13.05 15.53 -9.98
CA ASN A 198 -14.41 15.90 -9.58
C ASN A 198 -15.18 16.66 -10.68
N GLY A 199 -14.70 16.59 -11.93
CA GLY A 199 -15.26 17.29 -13.09
C GLY A 199 -16.39 16.55 -13.80
N GLY A 200 -16.86 15.43 -13.26
CA GLY A 200 -18.03 14.73 -13.76
C GLY A 200 -19.31 15.52 -13.54
N THR A 201 -20.36 15.15 -14.26
CA THR A 201 -21.69 15.78 -14.13
C THR A 201 -22.41 15.37 -12.84
N GLY A 202 -21.95 14.31 -12.17
CA GLY A 202 -22.65 13.73 -11.03
C GLY A 202 -23.76 12.76 -11.42
N LEU A 203 -23.93 12.41 -12.70
CA LEU A 203 -25.01 11.55 -13.16
C LEU A 203 -24.98 10.16 -12.51
N ALA A 204 -23.79 9.64 -12.21
CA ALA A 204 -23.60 8.36 -11.54
C ALA A 204 -23.66 8.48 -10.00
N THR A 205 -23.33 9.66 -9.46
CA THR A 205 -23.31 9.92 -8.02
C THR A 205 -23.99 11.26 -7.67
N ARG A 206 -23.19 12.32 -7.55
CA ARG A 206 -23.58 13.71 -7.29
C ARG A 206 -22.51 14.63 -7.86
N GLN A 207 -22.92 15.80 -8.34
CA GLN A 207 -22.00 16.79 -8.90
C GLN A 207 -20.89 17.13 -7.89
N GLY A 208 -19.64 17.12 -8.38
CA GLY A 208 -18.46 17.36 -7.56
C GLY A 208 -17.97 16.15 -6.76
N PHE A 209 -18.60 14.97 -6.92
CA PHE A 209 -18.20 13.73 -6.23
C PHE A 209 -17.72 12.62 -7.16
N ASP A 210 -17.70 12.86 -8.47
CA ASP A 210 -17.15 11.93 -9.44
C ASP A 210 -16.46 12.66 -10.59
N ASP A 211 -15.65 11.91 -11.32
CA ASP A 211 -15.05 12.34 -12.59
C ASP A 211 -15.84 11.83 -13.80
N GLY A 212 -17.10 11.42 -13.63
CA GLY A 212 -17.89 10.77 -14.66
C GLY A 212 -17.62 9.28 -14.83
N VAL A 213 -16.71 8.67 -14.06
CA VAL A 213 -16.53 7.20 -13.95
C VAL A 213 -16.34 6.76 -12.51
N ALA A 214 -15.35 7.30 -11.82
CA ALA A 214 -15.00 6.94 -10.46
C ALA A 214 -15.55 7.97 -9.49
N ALA A 215 -16.23 7.50 -8.45
CA ALA A 215 -16.55 8.31 -7.29
C ALA A 215 -15.27 8.69 -6.55
N LEU A 216 -15.25 9.87 -5.91
CA LEU A 216 -14.07 10.36 -5.19
C LEU A 216 -13.60 9.38 -4.10
N THR A 217 -14.53 8.74 -3.37
CA THR A 217 -14.18 7.74 -2.34
C THR A 217 -13.55 6.50 -2.95
N SER A 218 -14.08 6.02 -4.08
CA SER A 218 -13.51 4.88 -4.81
C SER A 218 -12.12 5.20 -5.38
N ALA A 219 -11.88 6.44 -5.80
CA ALA A 219 -10.60 6.84 -6.37
C ALA A 219 -9.54 7.25 -5.35
N SER A 220 -9.92 7.50 -4.09
CA SER A 220 -9.01 7.97 -3.05
C SER A 220 -8.03 6.89 -2.59
N LEU A 221 -6.80 7.30 -2.29
CA LEU A 221 -5.80 6.49 -1.57
C LEU A 221 -5.91 6.60 -0.05
N GLY A 222 -7.03 7.07 0.50
CA GLY A 222 -7.23 7.12 1.95
C GLY A 222 -7.08 5.75 2.63
N PHE A 223 -7.37 4.65 1.92
CA PHE A 223 -7.13 3.28 2.43
C PHE A 223 -5.65 2.96 2.65
N TYR A 224 -4.76 3.59 1.87
CA TYR A 224 -3.31 3.43 1.93
C TYR A 224 -2.70 4.37 2.98
N ALA A 225 -2.95 5.68 2.86
CA ALA A 225 -2.53 6.68 3.84
C ALA A 225 -3.25 8.03 3.63
N ALA A 226 -3.45 8.77 4.73
CA ALA A 226 -3.90 10.15 4.68
C ALA A 226 -2.87 11.08 4.00
N GLY A 227 -3.35 12.17 3.42
CA GLY A 227 -2.54 13.19 2.73
C GLY A 227 -2.00 12.75 1.37
N ARG A 228 -2.40 11.58 0.86
CA ARG A 228 -1.91 11.01 -0.41
C ARG A 228 -2.81 11.25 -1.62
N THR A 229 -3.90 12.00 -1.47
CA THR A 229 -4.89 12.21 -2.54
C THR A 229 -5.09 13.70 -2.83
N ARG A 230 -5.02 14.07 -4.11
CA ARG A 230 -5.35 15.41 -4.63
C ARG A 230 -6.56 15.34 -5.55
N VAL A 231 -7.56 16.18 -5.29
CA VAL A 231 -8.76 16.35 -6.11
C VAL A 231 -8.52 17.45 -7.13
N LEU A 232 -8.78 17.15 -8.41
CA LEU A 232 -8.61 18.05 -9.55
C LEU A 232 -9.94 18.24 -10.29
N PRO A 233 -10.19 19.44 -10.88
CA PRO A 233 -11.41 19.76 -11.62
C PRO A 233 -11.42 19.18 -13.04
N PHE A 234 -11.17 17.87 -13.14
CA PHE A 234 -11.12 17.14 -14.42
C PHE A 234 -12.15 16.02 -14.45
N CYS A 235 -12.61 15.72 -15.66
CA CYS A 235 -13.36 14.51 -15.93
C CYS A 235 -12.40 13.34 -16.15
N HIS A 236 -12.93 12.12 -16.21
CA HIS A 236 -12.14 10.92 -16.45
C HIS A 236 -11.42 11.02 -17.79
N THR A 237 -12.16 11.36 -18.85
CA THR A 237 -11.64 11.58 -20.20
C THR A 237 -11.97 12.99 -20.72
N ASP A 238 -11.32 13.38 -21.81
CA ASP A 238 -11.74 14.55 -22.58
C ASP A 238 -13.16 14.39 -23.15
N ALA A 239 -13.74 15.52 -23.56
CA ALA A 239 -14.97 15.56 -24.34
C ALA A 239 -14.82 14.90 -25.73
N GLY A 240 -15.96 14.49 -26.29
CA GLY A 240 -16.06 13.85 -27.62
C GLY A 240 -16.16 12.33 -27.57
N GLY A 241 -16.02 11.72 -26.38
CA GLY A 241 -16.19 10.29 -26.15
C GLY A 241 -17.57 9.91 -25.58
N LEU A 242 -17.77 8.62 -25.31
CA LEU A 242 -19.03 8.09 -24.78
C LEU A 242 -19.48 8.76 -23.48
N LEU A 243 -18.54 9.09 -22.58
CA LEU A 243 -18.87 9.75 -21.32
C LEU A 243 -19.53 11.11 -21.54
N SER A 244 -19.06 11.91 -22.50
CA SER A 244 -19.72 13.17 -22.85
C SER A 244 -21.02 12.96 -23.63
N THR A 245 -21.11 11.95 -24.50
CA THR A 245 -22.32 11.63 -25.27
C THR A 245 -23.47 11.18 -24.36
N PHE A 246 -23.18 10.40 -23.32
CA PHE A 246 -24.16 9.95 -22.33
C PHE A 246 -24.29 10.90 -21.14
N GLY A 247 -23.59 12.04 -21.15
CA GLY A 247 -23.74 13.09 -20.13
C GLY A 247 -23.11 12.79 -18.78
N PHE A 248 -22.17 11.84 -18.68
CA PHE A 248 -21.33 11.62 -17.49
C PHE A 248 -20.20 12.66 -17.38
N CYS A 249 -19.73 13.17 -18.52
CA CYS A 249 -18.79 14.29 -18.60
C CYS A 249 -19.44 15.49 -19.32
N PRO A 250 -19.09 16.73 -18.96
CA PRO A 250 -19.46 17.91 -19.75
C PRO A 250 -18.97 17.81 -21.21
N SER A 251 -19.67 18.48 -22.14
CA SER A 251 -19.30 18.51 -23.57
C SER A 251 -18.01 19.28 -23.88
N ASN A 252 -17.47 20.00 -22.90
CA ASN A 252 -16.18 20.69 -22.92
C ASN A 252 -15.20 20.14 -21.86
N ALA A 253 -15.45 18.91 -21.39
CA ALA A 253 -14.61 18.25 -20.39
C ALA A 253 -13.14 18.16 -20.83
N ARG A 254 -12.26 18.37 -19.85
CA ARG A 254 -10.83 18.06 -19.93
C ARG A 254 -10.58 16.82 -19.08
N GLY A 255 -9.88 15.85 -19.66
CA GLY A 255 -9.53 14.58 -19.05
C GLY A 255 -8.34 14.71 -18.12
N ILE A 256 -8.40 14.02 -16.99
CA ILE A 256 -7.36 14.10 -15.95
C ILE A 256 -5.99 13.59 -16.40
N ALA A 257 -5.95 12.60 -17.30
CA ALA A 257 -4.72 11.95 -17.72
C ALA A 257 -4.06 12.58 -18.95
N ARG A 258 -4.83 13.27 -19.81
CA ARG A 258 -4.31 13.78 -21.08
C ARG A 258 -3.62 15.13 -20.89
N ILE A 259 -2.32 15.08 -20.62
CA ILE A 259 -1.49 16.27 -20.39
C ILE A 259 -1.30 17.05 -21.69
N ASP A 260 -1.68 18.33 -21.69
CA ASP A 260 -1.57 19.23 -22.85
C ASP A 260 -0.42 20.25 -22.73
N SER A 261 0.14 20.41 -21.54
CA SER A 261 1.17 21.39 -21.24
C SER A 261 1.92 21.03 -19.94
N PRO A 262 3.16 21.53 -19.73
CA PRO A 262 3.85 21.40 -18.45
C PRO A 262 3.11 22.05 -17.27
N ALA A 263 2.22 23.00 -17.54
CA ALA A 263 1.38 23.67 -16.55
C ALA A 263 0.11 22.87 -16.20
N HIS A 264 -0.15 21.74 -16.86
CA HIS A 264 -1.27 20.87 -16.52
C HIS A 264 -1.13 20.39 -15.06
N PRO A 265 -2.16 20.50 -14.20
CA PRO A 265 -2.06 20.11 -12.79
C PRO A 265 -1.54 18.67 -12.58
N THR A 266 -2.02 17.71 -13.36
CA THR A 266 -1.51 16.34 -13.35
C THR A 266 0.00 16.26 -13.66
N ALA A 267 0.50 17.07 -14.61
CA ALA A 267 1.91 17.12 -14.94
C ALA A 267 2.75 17.66 -13.77
N GLN A 268 2.28 18.71 -13.11
CA GLN A 268 2.93 19.28 -11.92
C GLN A 268 3.02 18.27 -10.78
N ILE A 269 1.94 17.51 -10.53
CA ILE A 269 1.92 16.44 -9.52
C ILE A 269 2.95 15.36 -9.86
N ILE A 270 2.94 14.85 -11.09
CA ILE A 270 3.86 13.78 -11.53
C ILE A 270 5.32 14.21 -11.39
N VAL A 271 5.67 15.39 -11.93
CA VAL A 271 7.06 15.88 -11.93
C VAL A 271 7.55 16.15 -10.51
N SER A 272 6.74 16.81 -9.68
CA SER A 272 7.10 17.12 -8.30
C SER A 272 7.29 15.84 -7.48
N PHE A 273 6.33 14.90 -7.55
CA PHE A 273 6.37 13.69 -6.74
C PHE A 273 7.57 12.80 -7.07
N PHE A 274 7.84 12.57 -8.36
CA PHE A 274 8.98 11.73 -8.75
C PHE A 274 10.33 12.39 -8.46
N SER A 275 10.40 13.72 -8.55
CA SER A 275 11.58 14.52 -8.15
C SER A 275 11.77 14.59 -6.63
N GLY A 276 10.79 14.12 -5.84
CA GLY A 276 10.86 14.11 -4.38
C GLY A 276 10.63 15.48 -3.75
N THR A 277 10.02 16.43 -4.47
CA THR A 277 9.60 17.71 -3.89
C THR A 277 8.19 17.60 -3.30
N ALA A 278 7.81 18.56 -2.46
CA ALA A 278 6.48 18.61 -1.84
C ALA A 278 5.47 19.45 -2.64
N ASP A 279 5.86 20.02 -3.79
CA ASP A 279 5.03 20.98 -4.55
C ASP A 279 3.69 20.38 -5.00
N TRP A 280 3.64 19.07 -5.27
CA TRP A 280 2.41 18.34 -5.59
C TRP A 280 1.31 18.50 -4.52
N GLN A 281 1.69 18.74 -3.25
CA GLN A 281 0.75 18.96 -2.15
C GLN A 281 0.00 20.30 -2.27
N ASN A 282 0.47 21.21 -3.13
CA ASN A 282 -0.17 22.50 -3.38
C ASN A 282 -1.05 22.50 -4.64
N VAL A 283 -1.12 21.38 -5.37
CA VAL A 283 -1.89 21.27 -6.62
C VAL A 283 -3.27 20.67 -6.35
N GLY A 284 -4.34 21.34 -6.77
CA GLY A 284 -5.72 20.91 -6.50
C GLY A 284 -6.12 21.04 -5.03
N THR A 285 -7.07 20.24 -4.58
CA THR A 285 -7.56 20.22 -3.18
C THR A 285 -7.13 18.91 -2.49
N ALA A 286 -6.66 18.96 -1.25
CA ALA A 286 -6.40 17.73 -0.49
C ALA A 286 -7.72 16.99 -0.22
N ALA A 287 -7.74 15.66 -0.24
CA ALA A 287 -8.97 14.90 0.08
C ALA A 287 -9.54 15.27 1.46
N GLU A 288 -8.68 15.55 2.43
CA GLU A 288 -9.04 15.95 3.79
C GLU A 288 -9.63 17.37 3.87
N GLN A 289 -9.50 18.16 2.81
CA GLN A 289 -10.02 19.53 2.69
C GLN A 289 -11.17 19.63 1.68
N ASP A 290 -11.40 18.59 0.88
CA ASP A 290 -12.50 18.56 -0.08
C ASP A 290 -13.85 18.51 0.65
N PRO A 291 -14.85 19.33 0.27
CA PRO A 291 -16.11 19.44 1.01
C PRO A 291 -16.92 18.14 1.13
N LEU A 292 -16.70 17.17 0.24
CA LEU A 292 -17.43 15.90 0.24
C LEU A 292 -16.56 14.77 0.78
N LEU A 293 -15.28 14.68 0.40
CA LEU A 293 -14.38 13.63 0.91
C LEU A 293 -14.01 13.81 2.38
N SER A 294 -13.88 15.05 2.87
CA SER A 294 -13.51 15.32 4.27
C SER A 294 -14.55 14.85 5.30
N VAL A 295 -15.75 14.48 4.85
CA VAL A 295 -16.85 14.03 5.72
C VAL A 295 -17.46 12.68 5.30
N ASN A 296 -17.02 12.10 4.19
CA ASN A 296 -17.55 10.82 3.68
C ASN A 296 -16.44 9.81 3.41
N GLY A 297 -16.76 8.53 3.59
CA GLY A 297 -15.98 7.37 3.15
C GLY A 297 -16.82 6.44 2.28
N GLY A 298 -16.29 5.23 2.02
CA GLY A 298 -16.98 4.15 1.32
C GLY A 298 -16.91 2.84 2.10
N LEU A 299 -17.80 1.90 1.80
CA LEU A 299 -17.85 0.58 2.42
C LEU A 299 -17.93 -0.50 1.35
N ASP A 300 -17.14 -1.55 1.51
CA ASP A 300 -17.20 -2.79 0.72
C ASP A 300 -17.24 -3.99 1.68
N VAL A 301 -18.31 -4.77 1.64
CA VAL A 301 -18.66 -5.72 2.70
C VAL A 301 -18.87 -7.11 2.12
N VAL A 302 -18.10 -8.08 2.63
CA VAL A 302 -18.40 -9.50 2.42
C VAL A 302 -18.83 -10.14 3.74
N MET A 303 -19.61 -11.20 3.63
CA MET A 303 -20.04 -11.97 4.79
C MET A 303 -19.39 -13.34 4.79
N ARG A 304 -18.99 -13.84 5.96
CA ARG A 304 -18.49 -15.21 6.15
C ARG A 304 -19.21 -15.92 7.29
N ASP A 305 -19.25 -17.24 7.22
CA ASP A 305 -19.69 -18.08 8.33
C ASP A 305 -18.60 -18.21 9.41
N SER A 306 -18.91 -18.96 10.49
CA SER A 306 -17.94 -19.25 11.55
C SER A 306 -16.79 -20.15 11.08
N GLY A 307 -16.95 -20.86 9.96
CA GLY A 307 -15.91 -21.66 9.32
C GLY A 307 -14.96 -20.86 8.41
N ASP A 308 -15.17 -19.54 8.28
CA ASP A 308 -14.44 -18.64 7.38
C ASP A 308 -14.73 -18.88 5.87
N ALA A 309 -15.86 -19.53 5.56
CA ALA A 309 -16.37 -19.66 4.21
C ALA A 309 -17.19 -18.43 3.80
N ASP A 310 -17.01 -17.97 2.56
CA ASP A 310 -17.75 -16.83 2.03
C ASP A 310 -19.23 -17.17 1.85
N LEU A 311 -20.10 -16.28 2.31
CA LEU A 311 -21.55 -16.38 2.19
C LEU A 311 -22.05 -15.36 1.17
N LYS A 312 -23.02 -15.78 0.35
CA LYS A 312 -23.76 -14.84 -0.49
C LYS A 312 -24.67 -13.99 0.41
N ILE A 313 -24.44 -12.67 0.38
CA ILE A 313 -25.25 -11.71 1.13
C ILE A 313 -26.64 -11.61 0.51
N ASP A 314 -27.68 -11.78 1.33
CA ASP A 314 -29.07 -11.48 0.94
C ASP A 314 -29.38 -10.00 1.14
N THR A 315 -28.93 -9.44 2.26
CA THR A 315 -29.01 -8.01 2.53
C THR A 315 -27.88 -7.55 3.46
N ALA A 316 -27.40 -6.33 3.23
CA ALA A 316 -26.50 -5.66 4.15
C ALA A 316 -26.94 -4.20 4.33
N GLY A 317 -26.83 -3.70 5.55
CA GLY A 317 -27.13 -2.32 5.90
C GLY A 317 -26.00 -1.72 6.74
N ALA A 318 -25.80 -0.42 6.59
CA ALA A 318 -24.88 0.37 7.39
C ALA A 318 -25.65 1.50 8.10
N MET A 319 -25.40 1.67 9.38
CA MET A 319 -26.00 2.69 10.24
C MET A 319 -24.90 3.50 10.92
N GLY A 320 -24.81 4.78 10.57
CA GLY A 320 -23.99 5.79 11.24
C GLY A 320 -24.85 6.80 12.00
N ALA A 321 -24.20 7.80 12.61
CA ALA A 321 -24.90 8.80 13.45
C ALA A 321 -25.94 9.64 12.68
N SER A 322 -25.69 9.93 11.40
CA SER A 322 -26.53 10.82 10.57
C SER A 322 -27.16 10.13 9.36
N GLN A 323 -26.83 8.86 9.11
CA GLN A 323 -27.19 8.16 7.89
C GLN A 323 -27.43 6.67 8.17
N SER A 324 -28.51 6.12 7.62
CA SER A 324 -28.72 4.66 7.52
C SER A 324 -28.97 4.31 6.06
N LYS A 325 -28.27 3.29 5.55
CA LYS A 325 -28.31 2.93 4.14
C LYS A 325 -28.29 1.41 3.96
N THR A 326 -29.18 0.89 3.13
CA THR A 326 -29.04 -0.46 2.56
C THR A 326 -27.93 -0.42 1.51
N LEU A 327 -26.95 -1.31 1.63
CA LEU A 327 -25.83 -1.38 0.71
C LEU A 327 -26.28 -1.97 -0.63
N ASN A 328 -25.60 -1.57 -1.72
CA ASN A 328 -25.84 -2.14 -3.03
C ASN A 328 -25.36 -3.60 -3.04
N ALA A 329 -26.22 -4.53 -3.46
CA ALA A 329 -25.88 -5.95 -3.51
C ALA A 329 -25.12 -6.29 -4.80
N ALA A 330 -23.92 -6.85 -4.67
CA ALA A 330 -23.14 -7.45 -5.75
C ALA A 330 -22.42 -8.71 -5.23
N ALA A 331 -21.24 -9.04 -5.73
CA ALA A 331 -20.44 -10.13 -5.16
C ALA A 331 -20.00 -9.80 -3.71
N SER A 332 -19.77 -8.51 -3.45
CA SER A 332 -19.77 -7.89 -2.13
C SER A 332 -20.83 -6.78 -2.06
N ALA A 333 -21.27 -6.44 -0.85
CA ALA A 333 -22.23 -5.36 -0.64
C ALA A 333 -21.49 -4.04 -0.44
N TYR A 334 -21.82 -3.00 -1.21
CA TYR A 334 -20.98 -1.79 -1.24
C TYR A 334 -21.78 -0.48 -1.20
N THR A 335 -21.08 0.61 -0.86
CA THR A 335 -21.56 1.97 -1.06
C THR A 335 -20.41 2.97 -1.10
N ASP A 336 -20.53 3.95 -1.97
CA ASP A 336 -19.79 5.22 -1.89
C ASP A 336 -20.56 6.25 -1.04
N MET A 337 -19.87 7.34 -0.67
CA MET A 337 -20.43 8.52 -0.01
C MET A 337 -21.26 8.17 1.25
N PHE A 338 -20.66 7.43 2.18
CA PHE A 338 -21.22 7.16 3.50
C PHE A 338 -20.56 8.06 4.55
N ALA A 339 -21.36 8.65 5.44
CA ALA A 339 -20.86 9.58 6.45
C ALA A 339 -19.76 8.94 7.32
N ALA A 340 -18.64 9.66 7.49
CA ALA A 340 -17.54 9.26 8.35
C ALA A 340 -17.96 9.24 9.84
N GLY A 341 -17.28 8.42 10.63
CA GLY A 341 -17.52 8.23 12.06
C GLY A 341 -17.88 6.79 12.43
N PRO A 342 -18.45 6.56 13.63
CA PRO A 342 -18.87 5.23 14.06
C PRO A 342 -19.99 4.69 13.16
N VAL A 343 -19.79 3.47 12.62
CA VAL A 343 -20.73 2.77 11.76
C VAL A 343 -20.96 1.36 12.29
N THR A 344 -22.23 0.97 12.40
CA THR A 344 -22.64 -0.42 12.60
C THR A 344 -23.07 -1.00 11.26
N ILE A 345 -22.44 -2.09 10.84
CA ILE A 345 -22.79 -2.85 9.65
C ILE A 345 -23.50 -4.13 10.10
N THR A 346 -24.65 -4.41 9.50
CA THR A 346 -25.36 -5.69 9.66
C THR A 346 -25.43 -6.38 8.31
N ALA A 347 -24.98 -7.64 8.24
CA ALA A 347 -25.12 -8.49 7.06
C ALA A 347 -25.95 -9.73 7.40
N ILE A 348 -26.82 -10.12 6.46
CA ILE A 348 -27.69 -11.28 6.55
C ILE A 348 -27.46 -12.16 5.32
N ALA A 349 -27.23 -13.45 5.57
CA ALA A 349 -27.14 -14.49 4.56
C ALA A 349 -27.87 -15.74 5.06
N ALA A 350 -28.96 -16.09 4.38
CA ALA A 350 -29.94 -17.09 4.82
C ALA A 350 -30.38 -16.86 6.27
N MET A 351 -30.10 -17.82 7.16
CA MET A 351 -30.43 -17.74 8.59
C MET A 351 -29.30 -17.13 9.44
N THR A 352 -28.17 -16.76 8.82
CA THR A 352 -27.03 -16.19 9.52
C THR A 352 -27.15 -14.67 9.52
N ARG A 353 -26.98 -14.07 10.70
CA ARG A 353 -26.84 -12.63 10.89
C ARG A 353 -25.50 -12.37 11.56
N ALA A 354 -24.75 -11.41 11.05
CA ALA A 354 -23.52 -10.96 11.67
C ALA A 354 -23.43 -9.43 11.64
N ASP A 355 -22.79 -8.89 12.66
CA ASP A 355 -22.61 -7.45 12.84
C ASP A 355 -21.12 -7.13 12.92
N ALA A 356 -20.77 -5.92 12.49
CA ALA A 356 -19.46 -5.35 12.71
C ALA A 356 -19.58 -3.86 13.05
N GLN A 357 -18.71 -3.40 13.94
CA GLN A 357 -18.60 -1.99 14.29
C GLN A 357 -17.24 -1.47 13.87
N ILE A 358 -17.23 -0.36 13.13
CA ILE A 358 -16.01 0.30 12.70
C ILE A 358 -16.13 1.80 12.96
N ASN A 359 -14.99 2.47 13.05
CA ASN A 359 -14.91 3.91 12.86
C ASN A 359 -14.47 4.17 11.41
N LEU A 360 -15.39 4.57 10.54
CA LEU A 360 -15.11 4.88 9.14
C LEU A 360 -14.40 6.23 9.05
N PRO A 361 -13.13 6.30 8.63
CA PRO A 361 -12.45 7.59 8.48
C PRO A 361 -12.96 8.33 7.22
N PRO A 362 -12.91 9.68 7.21
CA PRO A 362 -13.20 10.44 6.01
C PRO A 362 -12.17 10.13 4.90
N ALA A 363 -12.58 10.27 3.64
CA ALA A 363 -11.81 9.95 2.44
C ALA A 363 -11.33 8.49 2.31
N VAL A 364 -11.76 7.58 3.20
CA VAL A 364 -11.34 6.18 3.17
C VAL A 364 -12.48 5.29 2.69
N TYR A 365 -12.18 4.41 1.74
CA TYR A 365 -13.02 3.25 1.45
C TYR A 365 -12.56 2.08 2.32
N LYS A 366 -13.48 1.46 3.08
CA LYS A 366 -13.18 0.33 3.96
C LYS A 366 -13.75 -0.96 3.40
N ALA A 367 -12.87 -1.89 3.06
CA ALA A 367 -13.23 -3.29 2.83
C ALA A 367 -13.29 -4.03 4.17
N LEU A 368 -14.37 -4.77 4.41
CA LEU A 368 -14.64 -5.44 5.69
C LEU A 368 -15.23 -6.83 5.48
N VAL A 369 -14.75 -7.78 6.28
CA VAL A 369 -15.37 -9.09 6.44
C VAL A 369 -16.28 -9.05 7.68
N VAL A 370 -17.56 -9.36 7.50
CA VAL A 370 -18.54 -9.45 8.59
C VAL A 370 -18.85 -10.92 8.87
N LYS A 371 -18.67 -11.36 10.12
CA LYS A 371 -18.86 -12.77 10.51
C LYS A 371 -19.13 -12.91 12.02
N PRO A 372 -19.71 -14.04 12.49
CA PRO A 372 -20.00 -14.26 13.92
C PRO A 372 -18.78 -14.36 14.85
N GLY A 373 -17.57 -14.55 14.30
CA GLY A 373 -16.31 -14.68 15.05
C GLY A 373 -15.70 -16.09 14.98
N PRO A 374 -14.42 -16.26 15.36
CA PRO A 374 -13.44 -15.19 15.66
C PRO A 374 -13.13 -14.35 14.40
N ALA A 375 -12.61 -13.14 14.61
CA ALA A 375 -12.19 -12.25 13.52
C ALA A 375 -10.86 -11.56 13.88
N ILE A 376 -9.95 -11.48 12.90
CA ILE A 376 -8.70 -10.72 13.00
C ILE A 376 -8.94 -9.34 12.38
N THR A 377 -8.54 -8.29 13.09
CA THR A 377 -8.67 -6.89 12.64
C THR A 377 -7.33 -6.23 12.35
N GLY A 378 -6.21 -6.84 12.76
CA GLY A 378 -4.87 -6.38 12.41
C GLY A 378 -3.78 -7.24 13.02
N ILE A 379 -2.62 -7.30 12.36
CA ILE A 379 -1.42 -7.94 12.87
C ILE A 379 -0.28 -6.93 12.75
N VAL A 380 0.49 -6.75 13.81
CA VAL A 380 1.62 -5.82 13.81
C VAL A 380 2.76 -6.39 14.63
N PRO A 381 4.01 -5.94 14.41
CA PRO A 381 5.08 -6.14 15.38
C PRO A 381 4.60 -5.72 16.78
N ALA A 382 4.84 -6.56 17.79
CA ALA A 382 4.34 -6.27 19.14
C ALA A 382 4.98 -5.01 19.76
N ALA A 383 6.13 -4.58 19.23
CA ALA A 383 6.81 -3.38 19.65
C ALA A 383 6.22 -2.09 19.07
N ALA A 384 5.69 -2.11 17.84
CA ALA A 384 5.14 -0.92 17.18
C ALA A 384 4.34 -1.26 15.91
N LEU A 385 3.40 -0.39 15.56
CA LEU A 385 2.77 -0.41 14.23
C LEU A 385 3.78 0.06 13.17
N LEU A 386 4.09 -0.82 12.21
CA LEU A 386 5.03 -0.53 11.12
C LEU A 386 4.34 -0.59 9.75
N PHE A 387 4.94 0.12 8.80
CA PHE A 387 4.55 0.15 7.39
C PHE A 387 5.77 -0.13 6.50
N PRO A 388 5.65 -0.94 5.42
CA PRO A 388 4.47 -1.71 5.02
C PRO A 388 4.15 -2.84 6.01
N LEU A 389 2.99 -3.46 5.87
CA LEU A 389 2.57 -4.55 6.74
C LEU A 389 3.42 -5.80 6.47
N GLY A 390 3.78 -6.50 7.53
CA GLY A 390 4.52 -7.75 7.45
C GLY A 390 5.11 -8.13 8.79
N ALA A 391 5.66 -9.34 8.84
CA ALA A 391 6.41 -9.84 9.98
C ALA A 391 7.70 -10.53 9.50
N ALA A 392 8.53 -10.98 10.42
CA ALA A 392 9.76 -11.70 10.17
C ALA A 392 9.82 -13.02 10.97
N PRO A 393 10.65 -13.99 10.54
CA PRO A 393 10.85 -15.21 11.30
C PRO A 393 11.27 -14.91 12.74
N GLY A 394 10.63 -15.59 13.69
CA GLY A 394 10.95 -15.42 15.10
C GLY A 394 10.46 -14.11 15.73
N GLU A 395 9.70 -13.27 15.02
CA GLU A 395 9.21 -12.00 15.56
C GLU A 395 8.05 -12.19 16.56
N ILE A 396 8.02 -11.39 17.63
CA ILE A 396 6.84 -11.21 18.47
C ILE A 396 5.85 -10.28 17.76
N ILE A 397 4.67 -10.79 17.43
CA ILE A 397 3.59 -10.04 16.82
C ILE A 397 2.39 -9.92 17.77
N SER A 398 1.68 -8.81 17.66
CA SER A 398 0.37 -8.57 18.27
C SER A 398 -0.72 -8.81 17.22
N ILE A 399 -1.63 -9.74 17.51
CA ILE A 399 -2.80 -10.07 16.71
C ILE A 399 -4.02 -9.47 17.39
N TYR A 400 -4.60 -8.44 16.78
CA TYR A 400 -5.82 -7.79 17.25
C TYR A 400 -7.06 -8.41 16.59
N GLY A 401 -8.16 -8.47 17.33
CA GLY A 401 -9.40 -9.03 16.83
C GLY A 401 -10.55 -8.99 17.82
N ASN A 402 -11.57 -9.81 17.55
CA ASN A 402 -12.72 -10.02 18.44
C ASN A 402 -12.98 -11.52 18.60
N GLY A 403 -13.38 -11.96 19.80
CA GLY A 403 -13.66 -13.36 20.07
C GLY A 403 -12.43 -14.24 20.02
N LEU A 404 -11.24 -13.71 20.35
CA LEU A 404 -9.96 -14.42 20.30
C LEU A 404 -9.69 -15.30 21.53
N SER A 405 -10.56 -15.27 22.54
CA SER A 405 -10.36 -16.06 23.75
C SER A 405 -10.24 -17.56 23.45
N GLY A 406 -9.25 -18.22 24.05
CA GLY A 406 -8.96 -19.64 23.85
C GLY A 406 -8.48 -20.03 22.46
N ALA A 407 -8.11 -19.06 21.62
CA ALA A 407 -7.57 -19.31 20.29
C ALA A 407 -6.11 -19.79 20.32
N GLN A 408 -5.78 -20.69 19.40
CA GLN A 408 -4.40 -21.04 19.07
C GLN A 408 -4.07 -20.50 17.67
N PRO A 409 -3.20 -19.47 17.54
CA PRO A 409 -2.72 -19.03 16.25
C PRO A 409 -1.73 -20.05 15.66
N THR A 410 -1.80 -20.19 14.33
CA THR A 410 -0.95 -21.08 13.55
C THR A 410 -0.49 -20.39 12.26
N ILE A 411 0.72 -20.72 11.82
CA ILE A 411 1.25 -20.37 10.48
C ILE A 411 1.71 -21.66 9.82
N ASN A 412 1.23 -21.92 8.59
CA ASN A 412 1.48 -23.18 7.87
C ASN A 412 1.15 -24.44 8.71
N GLY A 413 0.12 -24.35 9.56
CA GLY A 413 -0.31 -25.42 10.47
C GLY A 413 0.57 -25.59 11.71
N ASN A 414 1.68 -24.86 11.85
CA ASN A 414 2.51 -24.89 13.05
C ASN A 414 1.94 -23.94 14.11
N ALA A 415 1.73 -24.45 15.32
CA ALA A 415 1.31 -23.63 16.45
C ALA A 415 2.37 -22.59 16.80
N MET A 416 1.92 -21.35 17.00
CA MET A 416 2.78 -20.26 17.47
C MET A 416 2.87 -20.28 19.00
N GLN A 417 4.04 -19.92 19.53
CA GLN A 417 4.20 -19.74 20.97
C GLN A 417 3.45 -18.48 21.41
N ILE A 418 2.56 -18.61 22.40
CA ILE A 418 1.75 -17.50 22.93
C ILE A 418 2.45 -16.91 24.17
N TYR A 419 2.61 -15.59 24.19
CA TYR A 419 3.03 -14.80 25.36
C TYR A 419 1.85 -14.29 26.16
N PHE A 420 0.81 -13.86 25.46
CA PHE A 420 -0.38 -13.26 26.04
C PHE A 420 -1.59 -13.58 25.17
N ALA A 421 -2.75 -13.83 25.78
CA ALA A 421 -3.99 -14.00 25.07
C ALA A 421 -5.15 -13.42 25.88
N SER A 422 -6.06 -12.75 25.18
CA SER A 422 -7.31 -12.18 25.68
C SER A 422 -8.38 -12.33 24.59
N ASP A 423 -9.56 -11.78 24.80
CA ASP A 423 -10.60 -11.81 23.77
C ASP A 423 -10.30 -10.91 22.56
N THR A 424 -9.46 -9.89 22.73
CA THR A 424 -9.19 -8.87 21.70
C THR A 424 -7.74 -8.79 21.22
N LEU A 425 -6.84 -9.50 21.89
CA LEU A 425 -5.41 -9.45 21.62
C LEU A 425 -4.73 -10.79 21.93
N ILE A 426 -3.87 -11.24 21.02
CA ILE A 426 -2.89 -12.32 21.25
C ILE A 426 -1.50 -11.81 20.89
N ASN A 427 -0.53 -11.95 21.81
CA ASN A 427 0.88 -11.77 21.50
C ASN A 427 1.50 -13.15 21.29
N ALA A 428 2.11 -13.37 20.14
CA ALA A 428 2.69 -14.66 19.79
C ALA A 428 3.96 -14.52 18.96
N VAL A 429 4.77 -15.58 18.93
CA VAL A 429 6.04 -15.63 18.18
C VAL A 429 5.83 -16.29 16.83
N VAL A 430 6.22 -15.60 15.77
CA VAL A 430 6.29 -16.15 14.40
C VAL A 430 7.27 -17.33 14.38
N PRO A 431 6.90 -18.50 13.84
CA PRO A 431 7.84 -19.62 13.74
C PRO A 431 9.11 -19.27 12.97
N GLU A 432 10.27 -19.76 13.43
CA GLU A 432 11.59 -19.48 12.83
C GLU A 432 11.73 -19.90 11.36
N ASN A 433 10.92 -20.85 10.92
CA ASN A 433 10.92 -21.39 9.56
C ASN A 433 9.81 -20.80 8.67
N ALA A 434 9.01 -19.84 9.19
CA ALA A 434 8.02 -19.16 8.38
C ALA A 434 8.71 -18.26 7.35
N SER A 435 8.23 -18.26 6.11
CA SER A 435 8.76 -17.41 5.05
C SER A 435 7.74 -17.20 3.95
N GLY A 436 7.87 -16.10 3.21
CA GLY A 436 7.00 -15.77 2.10
C GLY A 436 5.61 -15.34 2.55
N TYR A 437 4.63 -15.48 1.67
CA TYR A 437 3.27 -15.03 1.90
C TYR A 437 2.39 -16.20 2.32
N VAL A 438 1.95 -16.20 3.59
CA VAL A 438 1.38 -17.37 4.26
C VAL A 438 0.10 -17.02 5.02
N PRO A 439 -0.86 -17.96 5.16
CA PRO A 439 -2.01 -17.74 6.01
C PRO A 439 -1.62 -17.85 7.49
N LEU A 440 -1.95 -16.82 8.28
CA LEU A 440 -2.09 -16.92 9.72
C LEU A 440 -3.53 -17.32 10.03
N ALA A 441 -3.71 -18.48 10.66
CA ALA A 441 -5.02 -18.99 11.02
C ALA A 441 -5.21 -19.04 12.53
N ILE A 442 -6.42 -18.69 12.98
CA ILE A 442 -6.88 -18.79 14.35
C ILE A 442 -8.11 -19.69 14.39
N GLN A 443 -8.18 -20.56 15.40
CA GLN A 443 -9.34 -21.39 15.69
C GLN A 443 -9.62 -21.43 17.19
N ASN A 444 -10.90 -21.36 17.55
CA ASN A 444 -11.42 -21.64 18.90
C ASN A 444 -12.82 -22.29 18.82
N GLY A 445 -13.52 -22.38 19.95
CA GLY A 445 -14.86 -22.97 20.02
C GLY A 445 -15.95 -22.20 19.25
N ALA A 446 -15.71 -20.92 18.92
CA ALA A 446 -16.66 -20.10 18.16
C ALA A 446 -16.50 -20.27 16.64
N GLY A 447 -15.31 -20.67 16.16
CA GLY A 447 -15.06 -20.84 14.74
C GLY A 447 -13.59 -20.76 14.35
N LYS A 448 -13.34 -20.42 13.10
CA LYS A 448 -12.02 -20.24 12.48
C LYS A 448 -11.96 -18.91 11.76
N THR A 449 -10.76 -18.34 11.64
CA THR A 449 -10.48 -17.21 10.75
C THR A 449 -9.06 -17.29 10.24
N SER A 450 -8.84 -16.80 9.02
CA SER A 450 -7.52 -16.70 8.42
C SER A 450 -7.32 -15.36 7.74
N VAL A 451 -6.11 -14.84 7.84
CA VAL A 451 -5.62 -13.69 7.07
C VAL A 451 -4.25 -14.01 6.51
N ASN A 452 -3.95 -13.52 5.32
CA ASN A 452 -2.62 -13.68 4.77
C ASN A 452 -1.66 -12.67 5.40
N LEU A 453 -0.44 -13.13 5.66
CA LEU A 453 0.63 -12.38 6.28
C LEU A 453 1.89 -12.53 5.43
N LEU A 454 2.48 -11.40 5.03
CA LEU A 454 3.80 -11.39 4.40
C LEU A 454 4.89 -11.57 5.47
N ILE A 455 5.64 -12.67 5.37
CA ILE A 455 6.85 -12.92 6.16
C ILE A 455 8.07 -12.46 5.35
N ALA A 456 8.55 -11.27 5.68
CA ALA A 456 9.76 -10.68 5.13
C ALA A 456 11.03 -11.27 5.78
N THR A 457 12.19 -10.97 5.20
CA THR A 457 13.49 -11.42 5.73
C THR A 457 13.85 -10.75 7.06
N ALA A 458 13.40 -9.52 7.28
CA ALA A 458 13.48 -8.77 8.53
C ALA A 458 12.30 -7.79 8.59
N ALA A 459 11.91 -7.38 9.80
CA ALA A 459 10.88 -6.38 10.09
C ALA A 459 11.19 -5.76 11.47
N PRO A 460 12.32 -5.04 11.63
CA PRO A 460 12.79 -4.63 12.95
C PRO A 460 11.83 -3.64 13.61
N ALA A 461 11.41 -3.92 14.85
CA ALA A 461 10.58 -3.03 15.65
C ALA A 461 11.14 -2.92 17.08
N ILE A 462 11.47 -1.70 17.51
CA ILE A 462 12.15 -1.43 18.78
C ILE A 462 11.11 -1.28 19.88
N PHE A 463 11.26 -2.03 20.98
CA PHE A 463 10.39 -1.88 22.14
C PHE A 463 10.65 -0.56 22.85
N THR A 464 9.61 0.03 23.43
CA THR A 464 9.73 1.23 24.28
C THR A 464 9.39 0.90 25.72
N SER A 465 9.96 1.65 26.65
CA SER A 465 9.78 1.42 28.09
C SER A 465 8.31 1.51 28.53
N ASP A 466 7.52 2.33 27.84
CA ASP A 466 6.08 2.53 28.08
C ASP A 466 5.17 1.64 27.20
N GLN A 467 5.75 0.82 26.32
CA GLN A 467 5.06 -0.04 25.35
C GLN A 467 4.20 0.73 24.32
N SER A 468 4.40 2.03 24.14
CA SER A 468 3.68 2.82 23.13
C SER A 468 4.23 2.64 21.71
N GLY A 469 5.45 2.12 21.58
CA GLY A 469 6.20 2.07 20.32
C GLY A 469 6.81 3.43 19.92
N THR A 470 6.71 4.45 20.78
CA THR A 470 7.32 5.77 20.63
C THR A 470 7.97 6.24 21.93
N GLY A 471 8.86 7.24 21.87
CA GLY A 471 9.54 7.73 23.07
C GLY A 471 10.75 6.87 23.45
N GLU A 472 11.00 6.73 24.76
CA GLU A 472 12.22 6.08 25.27
C GLU A 472 12.29 4.60 24.91
N ALA A 473 13.41 4.20 24.29
CA ALA A 473 13.67 2.82 23.92
C ALA A 473 13.83 1.94 25.16
N ALA A 474 13.37 0.69 25.07
CA ALA A 474 13.80 -0.35 25.99
C ALA A 474 15.27 -0.67 25.70
N ALA A 475 16.16 -0.05 26.47
CA ALA A 475 17.60 -0.08 26.23
C ALA A 475 18.38 -0.13 27.54
N LEU A 476 19.50 -0.85 27.54
CA LEU A 476 20.45 -0.86 28.65
C LEU A 476 21.80 -0.33 28.20
N ASP A 477 22.58 0.22 29.13
CA ASP A 477 24.03 0.26 28.97
C ASP A 477 24.54 -1.19 29.06
N ALA A 478 25.11 -1.69 27.97
CA ALA A 478 25.55 -3.08 27.84
C ALA A 478 26.73 -3.43 28.76
N THR A 479 27.42 -2.43 29.33
CA THR A 479 28.53 -2.62 30.26
C THR A 479 28.03 -2.68 31.71
N THR A 480 27.13 -1.77 32.09
CA THR A 480 26.65 -1.65 33.47
C THR A 480 25.36 -2.40 33.76
N GLY A 481 24.58 -2.70 32.72
CA GLY A 481 23.24 -3.30 32.83
C GLY A 481 22.17 -2.33 33.32
N LEU A 482 22.48 -1.04 33.45
CA LEU A 482 21.52 -0.01 33.87
C LEU A 482 20.59 0.35 32.72
N LEU A 483 19.33 0.65 33.05
CA LEU A 483 18.36 1.19 32.11
C LEU A 483 18.86 2.53 31.58
N VAL A 484 18.79 2.72 30.27
CA VAL A 484 19.09 4.00 29.63
C VAL A 484 17.87 4.91 29.77
N ASP A 485 18.01 5.94 30.59
CA ASP A 485 16.98 6.93 30.84
C ASP A 485 17.62 8.31 31.07
N ALA A 486 16.81 9.34 31.33
CA ALA A 486 17.32 10.69 31.57
C ALA A 486 18.26 10.81 32.80
N ALA A 487 18.18 9.88 33.77
CA ALA A 487 19.06 9.84 34.94
C ALA A 487 20.36 9.07 34.68
N HIS A 488 20.36 8.16 33.71
CA HIS A 488 21.49 7.34 33.30
C HIS A 488 21.72 7.47 31.77
N PRO A 489 22.12 8.66 31.29
CA PRO A 489 22.38 8.86 29.88
C PRO A 489 23.65 8.12 29.43
N LEU A 490 23.65 7.65 28.18
CA LEU A 490 24.83 7.08 27.54
C LEU A 490 25.82 8.18 27.13
N ARG A 491 27.10 7.84 27.06
CA ARG A 491 28.17 8.70 26.55
C ARG A 491 28.71 8.17 25.24
N ALA A 492 29.37 9.04 24.47
CA ALA A 492 30.09 8.62 23.28
C ALA A 492 31.12 7.51 23.64
N GLY A 493 31.08 6.40 22.90
CA GLY A 493 31.91 5.22 23.15
C GLY A 493 31.30 4.17 24.08
N ASP A 494 30.20 4.47 24.77
CA ASP A 494 29.45 3.47 25.53
C ASP A 494 28.82 2.44 24.58
N TYR A 495 28.54 1.25 25.11
CA TYR A 495 27.83 0.21 24.38
C TYR A 495 26.37 0.23 24.84
N VAL A 496 25.44 0.46 23.91
CA VAL A 496 24.01 0.30 24.19
C VAL A 496 23.55 -1.08 23.79
N ALA A 497 22.73 -1.74 24.61
CA ALA A 497 21.94 -2.92 24.26
C ALA A 497 20.50 -2.48 24.01
N LEU A 498 20.08 -2.46 22.75
CA LEU A 498 18.74 -2.11 22.30
C LEU A 498 17.88 -3.38 22.19
N PHE A 499 16.70 -3.39 22.80
CA PHE A 499 15.75 -4.50 22.69
C PHE A 499 14.69 -4.23 21.62
N LEU A 500 14.52 -5.22 20.74
CA LEU A 500 13.65 -5.14 19.59
C LEU A 500 13.07 -6.52 19.26
N THR A 501 12.33 -6.62 18.17
CA THR A 501 11.90 -7.87 17.57
C THR A 501 12.02 -7.77 16.06
N GLY A 502 12.07 -8.89 15.35
CA GLY A 502 11.98 -8.92 13.90
C GLY A 502 13.31 -8.76 13.17
N LEU A 503 14.44 -9.16 13.76
CA LEU A 503 15.71 -9.29 13.04
C LEU A 503 15.70 -10.41 12.00
N GLY A 504 14.72 -11.31 12.08
CA GLY A 504 14.49 -12.40 11.16
C GLY A 504 15.24 -13.68 11.53
N ALA A 505 15.49 -14.52 10.52
CA ALA A 505 16.13 -15.81 10.72
C ALA A 505 17.55 -15.67 11.28
N THR A 506 17.92 -16.58 12.17
CA THR A 506 19.22 -16.60 12.86
C THR A 506 20.05 -17.84 12.52
N THR A 507 21.36 -17.72 12.68
CA THR A 507 22.31 -18.84 12.65
C THR A 507 23.00 -18.97 14.01
N ARG A 508 23.10 -20.20 14.53
CA ARG A 508 23.78 -20.48 15.80
C ARG A 508 25.30 -20.34 15.65
N ILE A 509 25.91 -19.37 16.33
CA ILE A 509 27.36 -19.12 16.36
C ILE A 509 27.80 -19.01 17.81
N ASN A 510 28.76 -19.85 18.23
CA ASN A 510 29.33 -19.83 19.59
C ASN A 510 28.29 -19.85 20.74
N GLY A 511 27.16 -20.52 20.54
CA GLY A 511 26.11 -20.57 21.57
C GLY A 511 25.21 -19.33 21.62
N LEU A 512 25.21 -18.50 20.57
CA LEU A 512 24.26 -17.40 20.37
C LEU A 512 23.54 -17.56 19.03
N ASP A 513 22.29 -17.11 18.96
CA ASP A 513 21.52 -17.08 17.72
C ASP A 513 21.70 -15.70 17.07
N VAL A 514 22.59 -15.64 16.09
CA VAL A 514 23.00 -14.39 15.42
C VAL A 514 22.12 -14.14 14.21
N ALA A 515 21.63 -12.91 14.04
CA ALA A 515 20.78 -12.56 12.90
C ALA A 515 21.51 -12.77 11.56
N ASN A 516 20.84 -13.38 10.59
CA ASN A 516 21.43 -13.58 9.25
C ASN A 516 21.56 -12.27 8.47
N GLN A 517 20.68 -11.30 8.76
CA GLN A 517 20.72 -9.97 8.17
C GLN A 517 21.39 -9.02 9.16
N GLN A 518 22.49 -8.40 8.75
CA GLN A 518 23.18 -7.42 9.58
C GLN A 518 22.40 -6.09 9.56
N PRO A 519 21.83 -5.64 10.69
CA PRO A 519 21.14 -4.36 10.75
C PRO A 519 22.16 -3.21 10.80
N THR A 520 21.71 -2.02 10.40
CA THR A 520 22.37 -0.77 10.74
C THR A 520 21.55 -0.02 11.78
N VAL A 521 22.22 0.75 12.63
CA VAL A 521 21.59 1.55 13.68
C VAL A 521 22.09 2.97 13.56
N THR A 522 21.18 3.93 13.72
CA THR A 522 21.55 5.34 13.88
C THR A 522 21.07 5.87 15.21
N ILE A 523 21.89 6.72 15.85
CA ILE A 523 21.55 7.47 17.06
C ILE A 523 21.83 8.95 16.78
N GLY A 524 20.82 9.81 16.95
CA GLY A 524 20.93 11.24 16.65
C GLY A 524 21.26 11.52 15.18
N GLY A 525 20.90 10.60 14.27
CA GLY A 525 21.23 10.67 12.85
C GLY A 525 22.66 10.28 12.48
N LYS A 526 23.48 9.82 13.44
CA LYS A 526 24.83 9.30 13.20
C LYS A 526 24.85 7.78 13.29
N ASP A 527 25.73 7.14 12.52
CA ASP A 527 25.92 5.69 12.54
C ASP A 527 26.35 5.22 13.95
N CYS A 528 25.68 4.20 14.46
CA CYS A 528 26.01 3.51 15.72
C CYS A 528 26.59 2.13 15.34
N PRO A 529 27.93 1.97 15.32
CA PRO A 529 28.55 0.75 14.82
C PRO A 529 28.08 -0.48 15.60
N VAL A 530 27.41 -1.40 14.90
CA VAL A 530 26.84 -2.62 15.49
C VAL A 530 27.96 -3.62 15.82
N THR A 531 27.93 -4.14 17.04
CA THR A 531 28.88 -5.13 17.56
C THR A 531 28.24 -6.49 17.83
N TYR A 532 26.91 -6.53 17.98
CA TYR A 532 26.13 -7.76 18.05
C TYR A 532 24.70 -7.48 17.56
N ALA A 533 24.10 -8.45 16.89
CA ALA A 533 22.69 -8.46 16.53
C ALA A 533 22.18 -9.91 16.53
N GLY A 534 21.16 -10.22 17.31
CA GLY A 534 20.64 -11.58 17.40
C GLY A 534 19.56 -11.75 18.47
N ARG A 535 19.13 -13.00 18.66
CA ARG A 535 18.07 -13.34 19.61
C ARG A 535 18.60 -13.31 21.04
N VAL A 536 17.82 -12.77 21.96
CA VAL A 536 18.12 -12.81 23.40
C VAL A 536 18.03 -14.26 23.90
N PRO A 537 19.09 -14.82 24.49
CA PRO A 537 19.06 -16.19 24.99
C PRO A 537 17.93 -16.42 26.01
N GLY A 538 17.10 -17.42 25.76
CA GLY A 538 16.03 -17.85 26.66
C GLY A 538 14.72 -17.05 26.56
N ILE A 539 14.65 -16.02 25.71
CA ILE A 539 13.43 -15.23 25.49
C ILE A 539 13.06 -15.30 24.00
N ALA A 540 12.09 -16.15 23.67
CA ALA A 540 11.66 -16.37 22.29
C ALA A 540 11.18 -15.07 21.63
N GLY A 541 11.72 -14.78 20.46
CA GLY A 541 11.37 -13.59 19.68
C GLY A 541 11.81 -12.23 20.19
N LEU A 542 12.41 -12.15 21.38
CA LEU A 542 13.11 -10.93 21.78
C LEU A 542 14.48 -10.91 21.11
N ASP A 543 14.75 -9.85 20.35
CA ASP A 543 16.04 -9.58 19.73
C ASP A 543 16.80 -8.48 20.51
N GLN A 544 18.12 -8.48 20.37
CA GLN A 544 19.02 -7.48 20.92
C GLN A 544 20.02 -7.02 19.87
N ILE A 545 20.25 -5.70 19.81
CA ILE A 545 21.39 -5.11 19.09
C ILE A 545 22.30 -4.44 20.11
N ASN A 546 23.60 -4.74 20.05
CA ASN A 546 24.62 -3.93 20.71
C ASN A 546 25.29 -3.01 19.70
N CYS A 547 25.41 -1.72 20.00
CA CYS A 547 26.18 -0.79 19.17
C CYS A 547 26.95 0.23 20.01
N ILE A 548 28.00 0.80 19.42
CA ILE A 548 28.85 1.81 20.06
C ILE A 548 28.22 3.18 19.82
N VAL A 549 27.89 3.88 20.91
CA VAL A 549 27.23 5.19 20.85
C VAL A 549 28.18 6.20 20.16
N PRO A 550 27.75 6.83 19.06
CA PRO A 550 28.60 7.80 18.36
C PRO A 550 28.72 9.10 19.15
N ASP A 551 29.78 9.87 18.89
CA ASP A 551 29.81 11.27 19.32
C ASP A 551 28.73 12.04 18.56
N SER A 552 27.66 12.42 19.24
CA SER A 552 26.49 13.15 18.71
C SER A 552 26.74 14.65 18.52
N GLY A 553 27.88 15.19 18.95
CA GLY A 553 28.14 16.63 18.96
C GLY A 553 27.52 17.37 20.15
N GLY A 554 27.20 16.66 21.24
CA GLY A 554 26.75 17.21 22.52
C GLY A 554 25.58 16.44 23.16
N PRO A 555 25.22 16.78 24.42
CA PRO A 555 24.12 16.12 25.14
C PRO A 555 22.78 16.24 24.40
N GLN A 556 22.01 15.16 24.39
CA GLN A 556 20.63 15.13 23.88
C GLN A 556 19.79 14.28 24.83
N SER A 557 18.75 14.88 25.43
CA SER A 557 17.85 14.16 26.34
C SER A 557 16.99 13.10 25.62
N ALA A 558 16.88 13.19 24.29
CA ALA A 558 16.10 12.27 23.47
C ALA A 558 16.70 12.14 22.06
N ALA A 559 17.88 11.53 21.96
CA ALA A 559 18.51 11.24 20.67
C ALA A 559 17.70 10.19 19.91
N LYS A 560 17.26 10.52 18.69
CA LYS A 560 16.47 9.62 17.85
C LYS A 560 17.25 8.35 17.49
N VAL A 561 16.66 7.18 17.72
CA VAL A 561 17.19 5.87 17.34
C VAL A 561 16.32 5.25 16.26
N VAL A 562 16.97 4.72 15.23
CA VAL A 562 16.33 3.97 14.13
C VAL A 562 17.20 2.78 13.77
N VAL A 563 16.57 1.62 13.58
CA VAL A 563 17.19 0.40 13.06
C VAL A 563 16.72 0.18 11.62
N ILE A 564 17.63 -0.17 10.72
CA ILE A 564 17.32 -0.54 9.34
C ILE A 564 17.88 -1.93 9.05
N SER A 565 17.05 -2.81 8.50
CA SER A 565 17.46 -4.15 8.04
C SER A 565 16.72 -4.50 6.75
N VAL A 566 17.45 -4.89 5.69
CA VAL A 566 16.90 -5.24 4.36
C VAL A 566 15.82 -4.27 3.86
N ASN A 567 16.13 -2.96 3.90
CA ASN A 567 15.22 -1.85 3.53
C ASN A 567 13.95 -1.69 4.39
N ARG A 568 13.79 -2.44 5.47
CA ARG A 568 12.77 -2.21 6.49
C ARG A 568 13.33 -1.29 7.57
N VAL A 569 12.56 -0.27 7.90
CA VAL A 569 12.89 0.73 8.91
C VAL A 569 12.03 0.48 10.14
N SER A 570 12.63 0.52 11.33
CA SER A 570 11.89 0.43 12.58
C SER A 570 11.06 1.67 12.88
N ASN A 571 10.24 1.58 13.91
CA ASN A 571 9.76 2.77 14.61
C ASN A 571 10.94 3.63 15.09
N ALA A 572 10.69 4.94 15.18
CA ALA A 572 11.65 5.88 15.73
C ALA A 572 11.42 6.03 17.24
N VAL A 573 12.46 5.73 18.01
CA VAL A 573 12.46 5.84 19.48
C VAL A 573 13.58 6.79 19.90
N SER A 574 13.80 6.96 21.20
CA SER A 574 14.85 7.83 21.74
C SER A 574 15.67 7.17 22.84
N VAL A 575 16.92 7.61 22.97
CA VAL A 575 17.78 7.35 24.13
C VAL A 575 18.37 8.66 24.64
N ALA A 576 18.63 8.77 25.94
CA ALA A 576 19.34 9.91 26.50
C ALA A 576 20.85 9.76 26.30
N ILE A 577 21.51 10.82 25.84
CA ILE A 577 22.97 10.89 25.64
C ILE A 577 23.58 12.14 26.27
N GLN A 578 24.82 12.04 26.77
CA GLN A 578 25.55 13.11 27.45
C GLN A 578 26.92 13.40 26.82
#